data_AF-A0A955JWI7-F1
#
_entry.id   AF-A0A955JWI7-F1
#
_cell.length_a   1.000
_cell.length_b   1.000
_cell.length_c   1.000
_cell.angle_alpha   90.00
_cell.angle_beta   90.00
_cell.angle_gamma   90.00
#
_symmetry.space_group_name_H-M   'P 1'
#
loop_
_entity.id
_entity.type
_entity.pdbx_description
1 polymer ?
#
loop_
_entity_poly.entity_id
_entity_poly.type
_entity_poly.pdbx_seq_one_letter_code
_entity_poly.pdbx_strand_id
1 'polypeptide(L)'
;MILGIDEVGRGPWAGPLVMGAVVLGGVEIDGLTDSKKLTKKKRDVLDPIIREQALGYGLGWVSAMELDEIGMSEALVLACKRAVQAVDTLGVAYSEIVIDGTINFLQDTSKGKYVKTMPKADLLVPSVSAASIIAKVARDNYMTEQDTVYPGYKFGSHAGYGTATHRAAIEQLGVTPLHRLSFAPLEKYRSIAPLPSPQALVKNPTKRIGDDAEEVAADYLRKNGHEILERNWKTKYCEIDIVSRHRDITYFTEVKYRRQANQGGGIAAITPKKLKQMEFAVAVYKKSHSEASGDLRLAVASLSGEPPELEQWFALD
;
A
#
# COMPACT_ATOMS: atom_id res chain seq x y z
N MET A 1 -24.69 2.07 -13.00
CA MET A 1 -23.62 2.61 -12.14
C MET A 1 -22.30 2.54 -12.89
N ILE A 2 -21.49 3.59 -12.81
CA ILE A 2 -20.25 3.72 -13.59
C ILE A 2 -19.02 3.51 -12.70
N LEU A 3 -18.13 2.62 -13.12
CA LEU A 3 -16.74 2.56 -12.67
C LEU A 3 -15.90 3.53 -13.50
N GLY A 4 -15.37 4.57 -12.88
CA GLY A 4 -14.43 5.49 -13.53
C GLY A 4 -12.98 5.05 -13.29
N ILE A 5 -12.13 5.18 -14.30
CA ILE A 5 -10.72 4.78 -14.28
C ILE A 5 -9.85 5.88 -14.91
N ASP A 6 -8.74 6.22 -14.27
CA ASP A 6 -7.72 7.15 -14.78
C ASP A 6 -6.32 6.84 -14.24
N GLU A 7 -5.28 7.15 -15.01
CA GLU A 7 -3.88 6.88 -14.67
C GLU A 7 -3.08 8.09 -14.20
N VAL A 8 -2.10 7.82 -13.35
CA VAL A 8 -1.11 8.79 -12.91
C VAL A 8 0.28 8.19 -12.98
N GLY A 9 1.24 9.00 -13.46
CA GLY A 9 2.65 8.63 -13.42
C GLY A 9 3.18 8.00 -14.70
N ARG A 10 2.61 8.30 -15.87
CA ARG A 10 3.18 7.87 -17.16
C ARG A 10 4.52 8.52 -17.49
N GLY A 11 4.62 9.83 -17.36
CA GLY A 11 5.80 10.62 -17.77
C GLY A 11 7.00 10.72 -16.79
N PRO A 12 6.87 10.52 -15.47
CA PRO A 12 8.00 10.57 -14.54
C PRO A 12 9.11 9.59 -14.88
N TRP A 13 10.35 10.00 -14.62
CA TRP A 13 11.53 9.15 -14.74
C TRP A 13 11.68 8.20 -13.56
N ALA A 14 11.07 8.52 -12.41
CA ALA A 14 11.11 7.70 -11.21
C ALA A 14 9.72 7.51 -10.58
N GLY A 15 9.58 6.38 -9.87
CA GLY A 15 8.38 5.99 -9.15
C GLY A 15 7.41 5.11 -9.95
N PRO A 16 6.33 4.64 -9.31
CA PRO A 16 5.38 3.73 -9.93
C PRO A 16 4.46 4.42 -10.92
N LEU A 17 3.86 3.62 -11.79
CA LEU A 17 2.62 3.92 -12.51
C LEU A 17 1.45 3.49 -11.62
N VAL A 18 0.40 4.32 -11.54
CA VAL A 18 -0.76 4.05 -10.68
C VAL A 18 -2.05 4.26 -11.49
N MET A 19 -2.94 3.28 -11.49
CA MET A 19 -4.32 3.41 -11.96
C MET A 19 -5.27 3.56 -10.77
N GLY A 20 -6.17 4.54 -10.84
CA GLY A 20 -7.30 4.66 -9.93
C GLY A 20 -8.55 4.05 -10.55
N ALA A 21 -9.41 3.45 -9.73
CA ALA A 21 -10.71 2.96 -10.12
C ALA A 21 -11.74 3.32 -9.02
N VAL A 22 -12.86 3.97 -9.36
CA VAL A 22 -13.85 4.44 -8.38
C VAL A 22 -15.28 4.24 -8.88
N VAL A 23 -16.16 3.76 -7.99
CA VAL A 23 -17.61 3.72 -8.16
C VAL A 23 -18.24 4.64 -7.12
N LEU A 24 -18.76 5.80 -7.53
CA LEU A 24 -19.39 6.76 -6.61
C LEU A 24 -20.78 6.35 -6.13
N GLY A 25 -21.52 5.57 -6.93
CA GLY A 25 -22.85 5.08 -6.52
C GLY A 25 -23.95 6.13 -6.40
N GLY A 26 -23.81 7.27 -7.09
CA GLY A 26 -24.80 8.35 -7.04
C GLY A 26 -24.53 9.42 -5.98
N VAL A 27 -23.47 9.27 -5.18
CA VAL A 27 -22.98 10.37 -4.33
C VAL A 27 -22.44 11.50 -5.20
N GLU A 28 -22.85 12.72 -4.88
CA GLU A 28 -22.31 13.95 -5.45
C GLU A 28 -21.23 14.51 -4.53
N ILE A 29 -20.03 14.69 -5.07
CA ILE A 29 -18.89 15.28 -4.34
C ILE A 29 -18.54 16.61 -5.02
N ASP A 30 -18.69 17.71 -4.30
CA ASP A 30 -18.37 19.04 -4.80
C ASP A 30 -16.87 19.21 -5.06
N GLY A 31 -16.54 19.86 -6.18
CA GLY A 31 -15.16 20.18 -6.53
C GLY A 31 -14.40 19.09 -7.28
N LEU A 32 -15.06 17.97 -7.64
CA LEU A 32 -14.53 17.02 -8.60
C LEU A 32 -14.30 17.68 -9.97
N THR A 33 -13.07 17.57 -10.46
CA THR A 33 -12.64 18.02 -11.80
C THR A 33 -11.33 17.30 -12.17
N ASP A 34 -10.68 17.71 -13.25
CA ASP A 34 -9.34 17.24 -13.62
C ASP A 34 -8.37 17.45 -12.45
N SER A 35 -7.78 16.36 -11.97
CA SER A 35 -6.88 16.37 -10.82
C SER A 35 -5.69 17.32 -11.01
N LYS A 36 -5.23 17.56 -12.25
CA LYS A 36 -4.11 18.46 -12.56
C LYS A 36 -4.49 19.93 -12.43
N LYS A 37 -5.78 20.27 -12.57
CA LYS A 37 -6.30 21.64 -12.34
C LYS A 37 -6.49 21.95 -10.86
N LEU A 38 -6.56 20.91 -10.02
CA LEU A 38 -6.63 21.07 -8.58
C LEU A 38 -5.25 21.37 -7.99
N THR A 39 -5.22 22.10 -6.88
CA THR A 39 -4.01 22.24 -6.07
C THR A 39 -3.80 20.98 -5.24
N LYS A 40 -2.57 20.71 -4.78
CA LYS A 40 -2.30 19.58 -3.86
C LYS A 40 -3.23 19.63 -2.65
N LYS A 41 -3.33 20.79 -2.00
CA LYS A 41 -4.22 21.02 -0.86
C LYS A 41 -5.68 20.65 -1.13
N LYS A 42 -6.22 20.99 -2.32
CA LYS A 42 -7.60 20.61 -2.67
C LYS A 42 -7.74 19.10 -2.87
N ARG A 43 -6.78 18.45 -3.53
CA ARG A 43 -6.78 16.99 -3.69
C ARG A 43 -6.69 16.26 -2.35
N ASP A 44 -5.84 16.72 -1.43
CA ASP A 44 -5.67 16.14 -0.10
C ASP A 44 -6.94 16.25 0.75
N VAL A 45 -7.81 17.24 0.48
CA VAL A 45 -9.14 17.35 1.09
C VAL A 45 -10.15 16.41 0.43
N LEU A 46 -10.12 16.27 -0.90
CA LEU A 46 -11.08 15.45 -1.64
C LEU A 46 -10.81 13.95 -1.52
N ASP A 47 -9.55 13.51 -1.46
CA ASP A 47 -9.18 12.08 -1.36
C ASP A 47 -9.87 11.35 -0.19
N PRO A 48 -9.83 11.83 1.07
CA PRO A 48 -10.53 11.15 2.16
C PRO A 48 -12.06 11.15 1.95
N ILE A 49 -12.64 12.23 1.43
CA ILE A 49 -14.09 12.32 1.14
C ILE A 49 -14.49 11.27 0.09
N ILE A 50 -13.72 11.13 -0.99
CA ILE A 50 -13.96 10.12 -2.03
C ILE A 50 -13.87 8.72 -1.44
N ARG A 51 -12.83 8.44 -0.64
CA ARG A 51 -12.62 7.11 -0.04
C ARG A 51 -13.71 6.72 0.95
N GLU A 52 -14.27 7.70 1.66
CA GLU A 52 -15.34 7.50 2.63
C GLU A 52 -16.69 7.31 1.95
N GLN A 53 -17.00 8.13 0.94
CA GLN A 53 -18.35 8.19 0.36
C GLN A 53 -18.55 7.32 -0.89
N ALA A 54 -17.49 6.95 -1.60
CA ALA A 54 -17.61 6.06 -2.76
C ALA A 54 -18.08 4.66 -2.33
N LEU A 55 -18.93 4.02 -3.13
CA LEU A 55 -19.33 2.63 -2.90
C LEU A 55 -18.13 1.67 -2.96
N GLY A 56 -17.16 1.98 -3.80
CA GLY A 56 -15.92 1.22 -3.90
C GLY A 56 -14.85 1.96 -4.66
N TYR A 57 -13.60 1.68 -4.29
CA TYR A 57 -12.45 2.17 -5.01
C TYR A 57 -11.31 1.15 -5.00
N GLY A 58 -10.37 1.33 -5.93
CA GLY A 58 -9.21 0.48 -6.08
C GLY A 58 -8.02 1.26 -6.65
N LEU A 59 -6.82 0.81 -6.30
CA LEU A 59 -5.58 1.33 -6.85
C LEU A 59 -4.76 0.18 -7.43
N GLY A 60 -4.32 0.33 -8.68
CA GLY A 60 -3.46 -0.60 -9.37
C GLY A 60 -2.06 -0.02 -9.53
N TRP A 61 -1.09 -0.58 -8.83
CA TRP A 61 0.29 -0.12 -8.83
C TRP A 61 1.14 -0.97 -9.74
N VAL A 62 2.07 -0.35 -10.47
CA VAL A 62 3.16 -1.03 -11.20
C VAL A 62 4.45 -0.32 -10.84
N SER A 63 5.42 -1.08 -10.33
CA SER A 63 6.71 -0.53 -9.88
C SER A 63 7.56 -0.06 -11.07
N ALA A 64 8.61 0.73 -10.81
CA ALA A 64 9.53 1.14 -11.88
C ALA A 64 10.26 -0.06 -12.51
N MET A 65 10.68 -1.03 -11.68
CA MET A 65 11.32 -2.26 -12.15
C MET A 65 10.37 -3.09 -13.02
N GLU A 66 9.15 -3.33 -12.54
CA GLU A 66 8.15 -4.09 -13.29
C GLU A 66 7.79 -3.39 -14.60
N LEU A 67 7.71 -2.05 -14.60
CA LEU A 67 7.48 -1.25 -15.80
C LEU A 67 8.63 -1.36 -16.80
N ASP A 68 9.88 -1.36 -16.34
CA ASP A 68 11.05 -1.56 -17.20
C ASP A 68 11.10 -2.98 -17.81
N GLU A 69 10.57 -3.98 -17.10
CA GLU A 69 10.51 -5.37 -17.56
C GLU A 69 9.43 -5.59 -18.63
N ILE A 70 8.21 -5.09 -18.40
CA ILE A 70 7.05 -5.37 -19.26
C ILE A 70 6.76 -4.25 -20.28
N GLY A 71 7.34 -3.07 -20.09
CA GLY A 71 7.10 -1.88 -20.90
C GLY A 71 5.82 -1.12 -20.54
N MET A 72 5.73 0.13 -21.00
CA MET A 72 4.64 1.06 -20.64
C MET A 72 3.23 0.55 -21.03
N SER A 73 3.08 -0.03 -22.22
CA SER A 73 1.78 -0.51 -22.70
C SER A 73 1.21 -1.61 -21.81
N GLU A 74 2.02 -2.63 -21.50
CA GLU A 74 1.62 -3.72 -20.61
C GLU A 74 1.49 -3.26 -19.16
N ALA A 75 2.30 -2.30 -18.72
CA ALA A 75 2.17 -1.69 -17.39
C ALA A 75 0.82 -0.99 -17.21
N LEU A 76 0.30 -0.30 -18.23
CA LEU A 76 -1.04 0.32 -18.18
C LEU A 76 -2.15 -0.75 -18.09
N VAL A 77 -2.04 -1.82 -18.87
CA VAL A 77 -2.98 -2.96 -18.82
C VAL A 77 -2.95 -3.61 -17.44
N LEU A 78 -1.77 -3.87 -16.89
CA LEU A 78 -1.59 -4.49 -15.58
C LEU A 78 -2.10 -3.60 -14.44
N ALA A 79 -1.77 -2.31 -14.47
CA ALA A 79 -2.27 -1.34 -13.49
C ALA A 79 -3.81 -1.28 -13.52
N CYS A 80 -4.41 -1.20 -14.72
CA CYS A 80 -5.86 -1.18 -14.87
C CYS A 80 -6.51 -2.45 -14.30
N LYS A 81 -5.99 -3.64 -14.66
CA LYS A 81 -6.47 -4.93 -14.13
C LYS A 81 -6.40 -4.99 -12.61
N ARG A 82 -5.29 -4.54 -12.00
CA ARG A 82 -5.12 -4.49 -10.54
C ARG A 82 -6.11 -3.56 -9.87
N ALA A 83 -6.34 -2.36 -10.43
CA ALA A 83 -7.28 -1.39 -9.88
C ALA A 83 -8.73 -1.92 -9.92
N VAL A 84 -9.12 -2.52 -11.04
CA VAL A 84 -10.46 -3.13 -11.22
C VAL A 84 -10.64 -4.32 -10.29
N GLN A 85 -9.63 -5.19 -10.18
CA GLN A 85 -9.67 -6.32 -9.26
C GLN A 85 -9.85 -5.86 -7.80
N ALA A 86 -9.17 -4.78 -7.39
CA ALA A 86 -9.35 -4.22 -6.05
C ALA A 86 -10.80 -3.80 -5.80
N VAL A 87 -11.47 -3.15 -6.76
CA VAL A 87 -12.91 -2.84 -6.66
C VAL A 87 -13.76 -4.09 -6.63
N ASP A 88 -13.48 -5.07 -7.50
CA ASP A 88 -14.22 -6.34 -7.55
C ASP A 88 -14.19 -7.07 -6.19
N THR A 89 -13.06 -7.05 -5.47
CA THR A 89 -12.95 -7.69 -4.14
C THR A 89 -13.85 -7.08 -3.07
N LEU A 90 -14.33 -5.85 -3.28
CA LEU A 90 -15.29 -5.18 -2.40
C LEU A 90 -16.74 -5.61 -2.67
N GLY A 91 -17.00 -6.37 -3.75
CA GLY A 91 -18.34 -6.83 -4.11
C GLY A 91 -19.26 -5.72 -4.65
N VAL A 92 -18.69 -4.61 -5.12
CA VAL A 92 -19.44 -3.45 -5.61
C VAL A 92 -19.91 -3.70 -7.04
N ALA A 93 -21.21 -3.57 -7.27
CA ALA A 93 -21.80 -3.73 -8.59
C ALA A 93 -21.66 -2.45 -9.43
N TYR A 94 -21.28 -2.60 -10.69
CA TYR A 94 -21.30 -1.55 -11.70
C TYR A 94 -21.63 -2.16 -13.07
N SER A 95 -22.26 -1.37 -13.94
CA SER A 95 -22.80 -1.82 -15.23
C SER A 95 -22.02 -1.29 -16.42
N GLU A 96 -21.24 -0.23 -16.22
CA GLU A 96 -20.44 0.45 -17.22
C GLU A 96 -19.08 0.81 -16.65
N ILE A 97 -18.06 0.78 -17.49
CA ILE A 97 -16.69 1.19 -17.16
C ILE A 97 -16.31 2.34 -18.08
N VAL A 98 -15.88 3.47 -17.52
CA VAL A 98 -15.36 4.60 -18.27
C VAL A 98 -13.89 4.79 -17.95
N ILE A 99 -13.06 4.79 -18.99
CA ILE A 99 -11.61 5.00 -18.89
C ILE A 99 -11.27 6.35 -19.54
N ASP A 100 -10.51 7.20 -18.86
CA ASP A 100 -9.95 8.39 -19.49
C ASP A 100 -8.93 8.01 -20.57
N GLY A 101 -9.09 8.58 -21.77
CA GLY A 101 -8.23 8.32 -22.91
C GLY A 101 -8.90 7.50 -24.01
N THR A 102 -8.09 6.84 -24.83
CA THR A 102 -8.53 6.20 -26.09
C THR A 102 -8.38 4.68 -26.11
N ILE A 103 -7.71 4.10 -25.11
CA ILE A 103 -7.31 2.70 -25.12
C ILE A 103 -8.16 1.90 -24.13
N ASN A 104 -8.71 0.77 -24.60
CA ASN A 104 -9.42 -0.17 -23.74
C ASN A 104 -8.43 -1.16 -23.13
N PHE A 105 -7.94 -0.85 -21.93
CA PHE A 105 -6.99 -1.69 -21.20
C PHE A 105 -7.58 -3.03 -20.70
N LEU A 106 -8.89 -3.24 -20.83
CA LEU A 106 -9.60 -4.45 -20.41
C LEU A 106 -10.14 -5.26 -21.59
N GLN A 107 -9.76 -4.92 -22.83
CA GLN A 107 -10.29 -5.54 -24.06
C GLN A 107 -10.24 -7.08 -24.03
N ASP A 108 -9.15 -7.65 -23.49
CA ASP A 108 -8.91 -9.11 -23.43
C ASP A 108 -9.49 -9.76 -22.15
N THR A 109 -10.42 -9.09 -21.48
CA THR A 109 -11.08 -9.60 -20.27
C THR A 109 -12.58 -9.73 -20.50
N SER A 110 -13.26 -10.49 -19.63
CA SER A 110 -14.74 -10.57 -19.65
C SER A 110 -15.43 -9.22 -19.42
N LYS A 111 -14.69 -8.22 -18.90
CA LYS A 111 -15.18 -6.87 -18.65
C LYS A 111 -14.98 -5.91 -19.83
N GLY A 112 -14.17 -6.27 -20.83
CA GLY A 112 -13.81 -5.38 -21.95
C GLY A 112 -15.00 -4.84 -22.74
N LYS A 113 -16.08 -5.63 -22.86
CA LYS A 113 -17.33 -5.26 -23.54
C LYS A 113 -18.15 -4.16 -22.82
N TYR A 114 -17.87 -3.89 -21.55
CA TYR A 114 -18.54 -2.84 -20.78
C TYR A 114 -17.75 -1.52 -20.75
N VAL A 115 -16.60 -1.47 -21.43
CA VAL A 115 -15.70 -0.32 -21.42
C VAL A 115 -16.09 0.68 -22.50
N LYS A 116 -16.19 1.93 -22.09
CA LYS A 116 -16.19 3.11 -22.95
C LYS A 116 -14.94 3.94 -22.68
N THR A 117 -14.14 4.16 -23.72
CA THR A 117 -13.01 5.08 -23.66
C THR A 117 -13.47 6.47 -24.07
N MET A 118 -12.98 7.49 -23.38
CA MET A 118 -13.34 8.87 -23.66
C MET A 118 -12.18 9.80 -23.32
N PRO A 119 -11.67 10.59 -24.27
CA PRO A 119 -10.68 11.62 -23.96
C PRO A 119 -11.27 12.67 -23.02
N LYS A 120 -10.52 13.04 -21.98
CA LYS A 120 -10.93 14.05 -20.97
C LYS A 120 -12.19 13.61 -20.22
N ALA A 121 -12.32 12.31 -19.97
CA ALA A 121 -13.43 11.77 -19.20
C ALA A 121 -13.41 12.25 -17.75
N ASP A 122 -12.24 12.59 -17.21
CA ASP A 122 -12.05 13.21 -15.90
C ASP A 122 -12.78 14.56 -15.74
N LEU A 123 -13.03 15.29 -16.83
CA LEU A 123 -13.82 16.52 -16.83
C LEU A 123 -15.33 16.29 -16.94
N LEU A 124 -15.75 15.11 -17.37
CA LEU A 124 -17.12 14.81 -17.79
C LEU A 124 -17.82 13.79 -16.90
N VAL A 125 -17.05 12.88 -16.29
CA VAL A 125 -17.56 11.74 -15.53
C VAL A 125 -17.01 11.82 -14.10
N PRO A 126 -17.85 12.09 -13.09
CA PRO A 126 -17.43 12.25 -11.70
C PRO A 126 -16.63 11.06 -11.15
N SER A 127 -16.99 9.82 -11.49
CA SER A 127 -16.23 8.63 -11.08
C SER A 127 -14.80 8.63 -11.64
N VAL A 128 -14.59 9.15 -12.86
CA VAL A 128 -13.25 9.23 -13.49
C VAL A 128 -12.44 10.35 -12.83
N SER A 129 -13.07 11.50 -12.56
CA SER A 129 -12.45 12.57 -11.77
C SER A 129 -11.98 12.04 -10.40
N ALA A 130 -12.86 11.33 -9.68
CA ALA A 130 -12.55 10.74 -8.39
C ALA A 130 -11.38 9.74 -8.48
N ALA A 131 -11.39 8.88 -9.51
CA ALA A 131 -10.29 7.94 -9.79
C ALA A 131 -8.94 8.65 -10.01
N SER A 132 -8.94 9.73 -10.80
CA SER A 132 -7.74 10.55 -11.04
C SER A 132 -7.18 11.14 -9.75
N ILE A 133 -8.05 11.62 -8.85
CA ILE A 133 -7.67 12.24 -7.59
C ILE A 133 -7.06 11.21 -6.64
N ILE A 134 -7.71 10.07 -6.43
CA ILE A 134 -7.19 9.06 -5.49
C ILE A 134 -5.86 8.46 -5.96
N ALA A 135 -5.69 8.29 -7.28
CA ALA A 135 -4.43 7.83 -7.87
C ALA A 135 -3.33 8.88 -7.71
N LYS A 136 -3.68 10.16 -7.93
CA LYS A 136 -2.73 11.28 -7.83
C LYS A 136 -2.24 11.48 -6.41
N VAL A 137 -3.15 11.51 -5.43
CA VAL A 137 -2.81 11.67 -4.02
C VAL A 137 -1.98 10.49 -3.53
N ALA A 138 -2.40 9.25 -3.82
CA ALA A 138 -1.65 8.07 -3.41
C ALA A 138 -0.23 8.05 -3.99
N ARG A 139 -0.08 8.35 -5.28
CA ARG A 139 1.25 8.37 -5.93
C ARG A 139 2.13 9.50 -5.39
N ASP A 140 1.59 10.70 -5.21
CA ASP A 140 2.38 11.85 -4.72
C ASP A 140 2.81 11.63 -3.27
N ASN A 141 1.98 11.02 -2.43
CA ASN A 141 2.34 10.62 -1.07
C ASN A 141 3.46 9.58 -1.08
N TYR A 142 3.33 8.53 -1.90
CA TYR A 142 4.39 7.54 -2.09
C TYR A 142 5.71 8.19 -2.47
N MET A 143 5.70 9.11 -3.45
CA MET A 143 6.92 9.81 -3.89
C MET A 143 7.50 10.73 -2.80
N THR A 144 6.65 11.34 -1.96
CA THR A 144 7.10 12.16 -0.83
C THR A 144 7.80 11.32 0.23
N GLU A 145 7.28 10.13 0.53
CA GLU A 145 7.92 9.20 1.48
C GLU A 145 9.34 8.79 1.03
N GLN A 146 9.60 8.81 -0.28
CA GLN A 146 10.92 8.47 -0.84
C GLN A 146 12.00 9.50 -0.52
N ASP A 147 11.66 10.72 -0.08
CA ASP A 147 12.67 11.69 0.36
C ASP A 147 13.43 11.21 1.59
N THR A 148 12.77 10.40 2.44
CA THR A 148 13.42 9.78 3.60
C THR A 148 14.27 8.58 3.20
N VAL A 149 13.79 7.81 2.21
CA VAL A 149 14.47 6.60 1.74
C VAL A 149 15.66 6.94 0.85
N TYR A 150 15.57 7.98 0.04
CA TYR A 150 16.62 8.44 -0.88
C TYR A 150 16.87 9.94 -0.67
N PRO A 151 17.60 10.31 0.39
CA PRO A 151 17.91 11.71 0.68
C PRO A 151 18.64 12.38 -0.48
N GLY A 152 18.33 13.65 -0.72
CA GLY A 152 18.98 14.47 -1.75
C GLY A 152 18.28 14.44 -3.12
N TYR A 153 17.46 13.43 -3.42
CA TYR A 153 16.72 13.38 -4.69
C TYR A 153 15.54 14.36 -4.75
N LYS A 154 14.94 14.70 -3.61
CA LYS A 154 13.78 15.62 -3.51
C LYS A 154 12.56 15.12 -4.30
N PHE A 155 12.34 13.81 -4.34
CA PHE A 155 11.19 13.15 -4.94
C PHE A 155 9.84 13.74 -4.52
N GLY A 156 9.67 14.19 -3.28
CA GLY A 156 8.44 14.84 -2.84
C GLY A 156 8.13 16.16 -3.56
N SER A 157 9.16 16.86 -4.06
CA SER A 157 9.01 18.17 -4.71
C SER A 157 8.59 18.07 -6.18
N HIS A 158 9.05 17.03 -6.90
CA HIS A 158 8.83 16.87 -8.33
C HIS A 158 8.17 15.54 -8.71
N ALA A 159 7.75 14.71 -7.75
CA ALA A 159 7.05 13.44 -7.94
C ALA A 159 7.72 12.48 -8.96
N GLY A 160 9.05 12.54 -9.07
CA GLY A 160 9.85 11.75 -10.01
C GLY A 160 9.95 12.28 -11.44
N TYR A 161 9.36 13.44 -11.77
CA TYR A 161 9.55 14.07 -13.09
C TYR A 161 11.00 14.52 -13.32
N GLY A 162 11.46 14.51 -14.56
CA GLY A 162 12.83 14.87 -14.98
C GLY A 162 13.13 16.36 -14.94
N THR A 163 12.99 16.98 -13.76
CA THR A 163 13.33 18.39 -13.53
C THR A 163 14.85 18.59 -13.50
N ALA A 164 15.32 19.84 -13.60
CA ALA A 164 16.74 20.16 -13.46
C ALA A 164 17.31 19.67 -12.12
N THR A 165 16.54 19.83 -11.03
CA THR A 165 16.91 19.34 -9.70
C THR A 165 17.04 17.82 -9.65
N HIS A 166 16.10 17.09 -10.27
CA HIS A 166 16.13 15.64 -10.31
C HIS A 166 17.32 15.13 -11.14
N ARG A 167 17.58 15.76 -12.30
CA ARG A 167 18.72 15.43 -13.15
C ARG A 167 20.05 15.61 -12.41
N ALA A 168 20.23 16.74 -11.72
CA ALA A 168 21.42 17.01 -10.93
C ALA A 168 21.62 15.97 -9.81
N ALA A 169 20.53 15.58 -9.13
CA ALA A 169 20.58 14.52 -8.12
C ALA A 169 21.01 13.17 -8.71
N ILE A 170 20.52 12.79 -9.90
CA ILE A 170 20.94 11.56 -10.59
C ILE A 170 22.42 11.62 -10.98
N GLU A 171 22.90 12.77 -11.46
CA GLU A 171 24.30 12.95 -11.85
C GLU A 171 25.24 12.90 -10.64
N GLN A 172 24.82 13.42 -9.49
CA GLN A 172 25.61 13.46 -8.27
C GLN A 172 25.55 12.16 -7.47
N LEU A 173 24.36 11.58 -7.32
CA LEU A 173 24.08 10.46 -6.42
C LEU A 173 23.96 9.13 -7.16
N GLY A 174 23.71 9.13 -8.47
CA GLY A 174 23.44 7.94 -9.27
C GLY A 174 21.95 7.62 -9.40
N VAL A 175 21.62 6.47 -10.00
CA VAL A 175 20.24 5.98 -10.13
C VAL A 175 19.86 5.08 -8.96
N THR A 176 18.55 4.94 -8.72
CA THR A 176 17.95 4.13 -7.64
C THR A 176 16.93 3.15 -8.23
N PRO A 177 16.46 2.12 -7.49
CA PRO A 177 15.41 1.19 -7.91
C PRO A 177 14.09 1.85 -8.29
N LEU A 178 13.88 3.12 -7.91
CA LEU A 178 12.71 3.87 -8.34
C LEU A 178 12.84 4.41 -9.76
N HIS A 179 14.05 4.49 -10.32
CA HIS A 179 14.27 5.03 -11.66
C HIS A 179 13.91 4.00 -12.72
N ARG A 180 13.21 4.48 -13.76
CA ARG A 180 12.82 3.71 -14.93
C ARG A 180 13.96 3.78 -15.94
N LEU A 181 14.85 2.81 -15.90
CA LEU A 181 16.04 2.76 -16.74
C LEU A 181 15.70 2.43 -18.20
N SER A 182 14.46 2.02 -18.51
CA SER A 182 13.99 1.90 -19.89
C SER A 182 13.62 3.23 -20.54
N PHE A 183 13.58 4.35 -19.79
CA PHE A 183 13.14 5.65 -20.31
C PHE A 183 14.33 6.50 -20.78
N ALA A 184 14.17 7.24 -21.87
CA ALA A 184 15.05 8.35 -22.18
C ALA A 184 14.91 9.47 -21.11
N PRO A 185 16.01 10.06 -20.60
CA PRO A 185 17.43 9.85 -20.96
C PRO A 185 18.18 8.89 -20.01
N LEU A 186 17.46 8.05 -19.25
CA LEU A 186 18.02 7.16 -18.23
C LEU A 186 18.53 5.82 -18.78
N GLU A 187 18.22 5.47 -20.02
CA GLU A 187 18.71 4.26 -20.71
C GLU A 187 20.23 4.04 -20.58
N LYS A 188 21.01 5.12 -20.56
CA LYS A 188 22.47 5.08 -20.38
C LYS A 188 22.92 4.49 -19.03
N TYR A 189 22.03 4.39 -18.04
CA TYR A 189 22.32 3.82 -16.71
C TYR A 189 21.92 2.35 -16.59
N ARG A 190 21.38 1.71 -17.62
CA ARG A 190 20.87 0.32 -17.56
C ARG A 190 21.95 -0.73 -17.24
N SER A 191 23.22 -0.44 -17.55
CA SER A 191 24.38 -1.28 -17.22
C SER A 191 24.96 -1.02 -15.83
N ILE A 192 24.46 0.01 -15.13
CA ILE A 192 24.91 0.39 -13.78
C ILE A 192 23.92 -0.25 -12.80
N ALA A 193 24.44 -1.04 -11.85
CA ALA A 193 23.61 -1.57 -10.77
C ALA A 193 22.94 -0.39 -10.04
N PRO A 194 21.60 -0.36 -9.91
CA PRO A 194 20.92 0.69 -9.17
C PRO A 194 21.48 0.77 -7.74
N LEU A 195 21.58 1.97 -7.17
CA LEU A 195 21.92 2.11 -5.76
C LEU A 195 20.96 1.24 -4.95
N PRO A 196 21.44 0.32 -4.10
CA PRO A 196 20.53 -0.41 -3.24
C PRO A 196 19.68 0.61 -2.47
N SER A 197 18.37 0.36 -2.40
CA SER A 197 17.52 1.13 -1.49
C SER A 197 18.21 1.16 -0.14
N PRO A 198 18.33 2.30 0.56
CA PRO A 198 18.86 2.32 1.90
C PRO A 198 18.13 1.36 2.85
N GLN A 199 16.95 0.85 2.49
CA GLN A 199 16.26 -0.27 3.14
C GLN A 199 17.02 -1.62 3.14
N ALA A 200 18.06 -1.78 2.32
CA ALA A 200 19.02 -2.88 2.43
C ALA A 200 20.10 -2.64 3.51
N LEU A 201 20.20 -1.41 4.04
CA LEU A 201 21.19 -1.02 5.06
C LEU A 201 20.60 -0.26 6.28
N VAL A 202 19.35 0.18 6.27
CA VAL A 202 18.66 0.91 7.35
C VAL A 202 17.14 0.74 7.21
N LYS A 203 16.51 0.15 8.23
CA LYS A 203 15.06 -0.08 8.33
C LYS A 203 14.25 1.23 8.28
N ASN A 204 13.20 1.25 7.46
CA ASN A 204 12.18 2.30 7.28
C ASN A 204 11.70 2.88 8.64
N PRO A 205 11.48 4.19 8.88
CA PRO A 205 11.11 4.71 10.21
C PRO A 205 9.79 4.14 10.77
N THR A 206 8.78 3.94 9.92
CA THR A 206 7.49 3.30 10.31
C THR A 206 7.65 1.80 10.54
N LYS A 207 8.56 1.15 9.79
CA LYS A 207 8.98 -0.23 10.02
C LYS A 207 9.85 -0.32 11.27
N ARG A 208 10.62 0.71 11.60
CA ARG A 208 11.48 0.79 12.77
C ARG A 208 10.63 0.94 14.02
N ILE A 209 9.61 1.78 14.00
CA ILE A 209 8.65 1.88 15.10
C ILE A 209 7.84 0.58 15.26
N GLY A 210 7.44 -0.08 14.16
CA GLY A 210 6.81 -1.41 14.21
C GLY A 210 7.75 -2.49 14.75
N ASP A 211 8.97 -2.58 14.22
CA ASP A 211 10.02 -3.50 14.64
C ASP A 211 10.43 -3.25 16.11
N ASP A 212 10.51 -1.99 16.54
CA ASP A 212 10.82 -1.58 17.91
C ASP A 212 9.66 -1.94 18.85
N ALA A 213 8.41 -1.76 18.42
CA ALA A 213 7.24 -2.19 19.18
C ALA A 213 7.15 -3.73 19.29
N GLU A 214 7.47 -4.45 18.22
CA GLU A 214 7.60 -5.90 18.24
C GLU A 214 8.76 -6.37 19.13
N GLU A 215 9.88 -5.65 19.17
CA GLU A 215 11.00 -5.96 20.05
C GLU A 215 10.61 -5.76 21.52
N VAL A 216 9.95 -4.66 21.86
CA VAL A 216 9.45 -4.40 23.22
C VAL A 216 8.44 -5.47 23.65
N ALA A 217 7.55 -5.89 22.75
CA ALA A 217 6.62 -6.99 23.01
C ALA A 217 7.36 -8.33 23.22
N ALA A 218 8.36 -8.65 22.38
CA ALA A 218 9.15 -9.86 22.51
C ALA A 218 9.97 -9.87 23.81
N ASP A 219 10.57 -8.75 24.19
CA ASP A 219 11.34 -8.60 25.42
C ASP A 219 10.46 -8.74 26.67
N TYR A 220 9.25 -8.17 26.65
CA TYR A 220 8.27 -8.40 27.69
C TYR A 220 7.94 -9.89 27.84
N LEU A 221 7.67 -10.59 26.74
CA LEU A 221 7.34 -12.01 26.75
C LEU A 221 8.51 -12.84 27.30
N ARG A 222 9.75 -12.58 26.85
CA ARG A 222 10.97 -13.23 27.38
C ARG A 222 11.12 -13.01 28.88
N LYS A 223 10.95 -11.77 29.34
CA LYS A 223 11.03 -11.40 30.77
C LYS A 223 9.97 -12.11 31.61
N ASN A 224 8.81 -12.41 31.02
CA ASN A 224 7.73 -13.17 31.65
C ASN A 224 7.83 -14.69 31.41
N GLY A 225 9.00 -15.19 30.99
CA GLY A 225 9.30 -16.62 30.90
C GLY A 225 8.85 -17.30 29.60
N HIS A 226 8.39 -16.55 28.60
CA HIS A 226 8.08 -17.12 27.29
C HIS A 226 9.36 -17.40 26.49
N GLU A 227 9.42 -18.57 25.87
CA GLU A 227 10.33 -18.91 24.79
C GLU A 227 9.79 -18.34 23.47
N ILE A 228 10.54 -17.49 22.77
CA ILE A 228 10.12 -16.98 21.46
C ILE A 228 10.48 -18.03 20.41
N LEU A 229 9.46 -18.66 19.79
CA LEU A 229 9.65 -19.67 18.75
C LEU A 229 9.91 -19.00 17.41
N GLU A 230 9.07 -18.03 17.05
CA GLU A 230 9.15 -17.32 15.77
C GLU A 230 8.71 -15.86 15.90
N ARG A 231 9.27 -15.01 15.04
CA ARG A 231 8.89 -13.60 14.88
C ARG A 231 8.64 -13.33 13.41
N ASN A 232 7.68 -12.45 13.12
CA ASN A 232 7.29 -12.10 11.75
C ASN A 232 6.99 -13.34 10.90
N TRP A 233 6.26 -14.31 11.45
CA TRP A 233 5.93 -15.51 10.71
C TRP A 233 4.92 -15.20 9.61
N LYS A 234 5.29 -15.47 8.36
CA LYS A 234 4.48 -15.12 7.18
C LYS A 234 4.36 -16.29 6.23
N THR A 235 3.16 -16.46 5.69
CA THR A 235 2.88 -17.35 4.58
C THR A 235 2.24 -16.54 3.44
N LYS A 236 1.97 -17.18 2.30
CA LYS A 236 1.19 -16.55 1.22
C LYS A 236 -0.25 -16.17 1.62
N TYR A 237 -0.75 -16.61 2.78
CA TYR A 237 -2.15 -16.43 3.19
C TYR A 237 -2.33 -15.66 4.50
N CYS A 238 -1.34 -15.65 5.39
CA CYS A 238 -1.46 -15.05 6.72
C CYS A 238 -0.11 -14.62 7.28
N GLU A 239 -0.16 -13.73 8.26
CA GLU A 239 0.99 -13.29 9.05
C GLU A 239 0.64 -13.30 10.54
N ILE A 240 1.64 -13.59 11.38
CA ILE A 240 1.61 -13.47 12.84
C ILE A 240 2.90 -12.80 13.30
N ASP A 241 2.77 -11.80 14.17
CA ASP A 241 3.91 -10.99 14.61
C ASP A 241 4.84 -11.77 15.53
N ILE A 242 4.31 -12.45 16.55
CA ILE A 242 5.11 -13.24 17.50
C ILE A 242 4.43 -14.57 17.82
N VAL A 243 5.17 -15.67 17.66
CA VAL A 243 4.81 -16.99 18.19
C VAL A 243 5.71 -17.29 19.37
N SER A 244 5.13 -17.49 20.55
CA SER A 244 5.88 -17.77 21.78
C SER A 244 5.30 -18.94 22.54
N ARG A 245 6.12 -19.65 23.31
CA ARG A 245 5.71 -20.76 24.16
C ARG A 245 5.96 -20.40 25.61
N HIS A 246 4.97 -20.59 26.47
CA HIS A 246 5.17 -20.49 27.91
C HIS A 246 4.52 -21.71 28.56
N ARG A 247 5.36 -22.55 29.19
CA ARG A 247 4.99 -23.90 29.63
C ARG A 247 4.51 -24.72 28.42
N ASP A 248 3.36 -25.38 28.52
CA ASP A 248 2.78 -26.21 27.44
C ASP A 248 1.78 -25.44 26.55
N ILE A 249 1.77 -24.09 26.63
CA ILE A 249 0.86 -23.25 25.84
C ILE A 249 1.67 -22.45 24.82
N THR A 250 1.24 -22.51 23.55
CA THR A 250 1.78 -21.69 22.46
C THR A 250 0.85 -20.51 22.19
N TYR A 251 1.38 -19.30 22.34
CA TYR A 251 0.70 -18.04 22.14
C TYR A 251 1.03 -17.43 20.78
N PHE A 252 0.00 -17.04 20.05
CA PHE A 252 0.08 -16.29 18.80
C PHE A 252 -0.31 -14.85 19.08
N THR A 253 0.70 -14.00 19.24
CA THR A 253 0.53 -12.61 19.67
C THR A 253 0.54 -11.68 18.46
N GLU A 254 -0.49 -10.86 18.32
CA GLU A 254 -0.52 -9.71 17.42
C GLU A 254 -0.10 -8.44 18.19
N VAL A 255 0.77 -7.64 17.58
CA VAL A 255 1.33 -6.41 18.14
C VAL A 255 0.61 -5.21 17.54
N LYS A 256 -0.02 -4.39 18.39
CA LYS A 256 -0.71 -3.16 17.99
C LYS A 256 -0.04 -1.94 18.58
N TYR A 257 0.57 -1.15 17.72
CA TYR A 257 1.19 0.12 18.09
C TYR A 257 0.28 1.33 17.78
N ARG A 258 0.24 2.31 18.68
CA ARG A 258 -0.44 3.60 18.50
C ARG A 258 0.44 4.77 18.92
N ARG A 259 0.43 5.86 18.15
CA ARG A 259 1.26 7.04 18.45
C ARG A 259 0.72 7.91 19.60
N GLN A 260 -0.59 7.85 19.90
CA GLN A 260 -1.23 8.62 20.98
C GLN A 260 -2.11 7.71 21.84
N ALA A 261 -1.94 7.79 23.15
CA ALA A 261 -2.74 7.07 24.15
C ALA A 261 -4.07 7.81 24.42
N ASN A 262 -5.05 7.70 23.52
CA ASN A 262 -6.42 8.14 23.83
C ASN A 262 -7.24 6.99 24.42
N GLN A 263 -8.02 7.31 25.46
CA GLN A 263 -8.81 6.39 26.29
C GLN A 263 -9.72 5.49 25.45
N GLY A 264 -9.36 4.21 25.37
CA GLY A 264 -10.13 3.14 24.72
C GLY A 264 -9.34 1.84 24.80
N GLY A 265 -9.56 1.10 25.89
CA GLY A 265 -8.77 -0.06 26.33
C GLY A 265 -8.55 -1.15 25.27
N GLY A 266 -7.43 -1.86 25.41
CA GLY A 266 -6.80 -2.76 24.43
C GLY A 266 -7.67 -3.86 23.82
N ILE A 267 -8.86 -4.15 24.36
CA ILE A 267 -9.80 -5.14 23.81
C ILE A 267 -10.50 -4.62 22.55
N ALA A 268 -10.70 -3.31 22.38
CA ALA A 268 -11.36 -2.74 21.18
C ALA A 268 -10.48 -2.75 19.91
N ALA A 269 -9.23 -3.25 20.00
CA ALA A 269 -8.22 -3.11 18.95
C ALA A 269 -8.22 -4.24 17.90
N ILE A 270 -8.92 -5.36 18.14
CA ILE A 270 -8.99 -6.48 17.20
C ILE A 270 -10.35 -6.51 16.51
N THR A 271 -10.33 -6.29 15.19
CA THR A 271 -11.52 -6.45 14.37
C THR A 271 -11.88 -7.94 14.22
N PRO A 272 -13.16 -8.30 14.07
CA PRO A 272 -13.56 -9.70 13.82
C PRO A 272 -12.86 -10.34 12.61
N LYS A 273 -12.50 -9.52 11.61
CA LYS A 273 -11.70 -9.94 10.44
C LYS A 273 -10.29 -10.37 10.85
N LYS A 274 -9.65 -9.61 11.73
CA LYS A 274 -8.30 -9.89 12.20
C LYS A 274 -8.26 -11.11 13.12
N LEU A 275 -9.27 -11.29 13.97
CA LEU A 275 -9.41 -12.51 14.77
C LEU A 275 -9.48 -13.76 13.89
N LYS A 276 -10.36 -13.77 12.86
CA LYS A 276 -10.45 -14.86 11.89
C LYS A 276 -9.13 -15.13 11.16
N GLN A 277 -8.37 -14.08 10.85
CA GLN A 277 -7.06 -14.22 10.23
C GLN A 277 -6.06 -14.91 11.16
N MET A 278 -6.06 -14.54 12.45
CA MET A 278 -5.20 -15.15 13.46
C MET A 278 -5.57 -16.62 13.70
N GLU A 279 -6.87 -16.94 13.83
CA GLU A 279 -7.35 -18.33 13.93
C GLU A 279 -6.90 -19.19 12.73
N PHE A 280 -7.03 -18.62 11.51
CA PHE A 280 -6.55 -19.29 10.30
C PHE A 280 -5.03 -19.50 10.34
N ALA A 281 -4.27 -18.52 10.80
CA ALA A 281 -2.82 -18.62 10.93
C ALA A 281 -2.40 -19.72 11.90
N VAL A 282 -3.09 -19.87 13.04
CA VAL A 282 -2.88 -20.98 13.98
C VAL A 282 -3.11 -22.33 13.30
N ALA A 283 -4.20 -22.46 12.53
CA ALA A 283 -4.50 -23.69 11.82
C ALA A 283 -3.43 -24.05 10.77
N VAL A 284 -2.86 -23.05 10.10
CA VAL A 284 -1.75 -23.25 9.15
C VAL A 284 -0.46 -23.62 9.90
N TYR A 285 -0.15 -22.91 10.99
CA TYR A 285 1.04 -23.13 11.79
C TYR A 285 1.10 -24.56 12.36
N LYS A 286 -0.04 -25.05 12.88
CA LYS A 286 -0.18 -26.42 13.39
C LYS A 286 0.12 -27.48 12.33
N LYS A 287 -0.22 -27.21 11.06
CA LYS A 287 0.06 -28.14 9.94
C LYS A 287 1.52 -28.12 9.51
N SER A 288 2.20 -26.97 9.56
CA SER A 288 3.61 -26.86 9.19
C SER A 288 4.56 -27.29 10.31
N HIS A 289 4.11 -27.27 11.57
CA HIS A 289 4.92 -27.60 12.74
C HIS A 289 4.26 -28.71 13.56
N SER A 290 4.39 -29.96 13.09
CA SER A 290 3.80 -31.15 13.72
C SER A 290 4.28 -31.42 15.16
N GLU A 291 5.38 -30.79 15.58
CA GLU A 291 5.92 -30.86 16.94
C GLU A 291 5.34 -29.81 17.90
N ALA A 292 4.49 -28.89 17.42
CA ALA A 292 3.71 -28.00 18.28
C ALA A 292 2.58 -28.80 18.97
N SER A 293 2.95 -29.66 19.92
CA SER A 293 2.04 -30.26 20.89
C SER A 293 1.84 -29.31 22.06
N GLY A 294 0.57 -28.98 22.33
CA GLY A 294 0.19 -28.09 23.43
C GLY A 294 -1.11 -27.33 23.13
N ASP A 295 -1.61 -26.62 24.14
CA ASP A 295 -2.73 -25.71 23.97
C ASP A 295 -2.30 -24.49 23.15
N LEU A 296 -3.11 -24.09 22.18
CA LEU A 296 -2.84 -22.94 21.31
C LEU A 296 -3.76 -21.79 21.71
N ARG A 297 -3.20 -20.62 21.98
CA ARG A 297 -3.97 -19.43 22.38
C ARG A 297 -3.60 -18.23 21.52
N LEU A 298 -4.59 -17.39 21.22
CA LEU A 298 -4.36 -16.09 20.63
C LEU A 298 -4.06 -15.08 21.74
N ALA A 299 -3.25 -14.07 21.43
CA ALA A 299 -2.92 -13.00 22.38
C ALA A 299 -2.71 -11.68 21.65
N VAL A 300 -2.72 -10.59 22.43
CA VAL A 300 -2.56 -9.23 21.91
C VAL A 300 -1.57 -8.48 22.77
N ALA A 301 -0.60 -7.82 22.14
CA ALA A 301 0.25 -6.82 22.77
C ALA A 301 -0.20 -5.43 22.28
N SER A 302 -0.62 -4.56 23.19
CA SER A 302 -0.92 -3.16 22.89
C SER A 302 0.22 -2.26 23.37
N LEU A 303 0.77 -1.46 22.46
CA LEU A 303 1.86 -0.53 22.73
C LEU A 303 1.49 0.89 22.29
N SER A 304 2.01 1.87 23.00
CA SER A 304 1.90 3.27 22.60
C SER A 304 3.15 4.09 22.92
N GLY A 305 3.18 5.35 22.46
CA GLY A 305 4.27 6.28 22.77
C GLY A 305 5.43 6.30 21.77
N GLU A 306 6.38 7.21 21.97
CA GLU A 306 7.62 7.33 21.20
C GLU A 306 8.75 7.69 22.19
N PRO A 307 9.53 6.70 22.70
CA PRO A 307 9.64 5.29 22.26
C PRO A 307 8.43 4.41 22.64
N PRO A 308 8.21 3.27 21.95
CA PRO A 308 7.11 2.36 22.24
C PRO A 308 7.20 1.74 23.65
N GLU A 309 6.12 1.81 24.40
CA GLU A 309 5.97 1.16 25.70
C GLU A 309 4.78 0.20 25.67
N LEU A 310 4.94 -0.97 26.30
CA LEU A 310 3.86 -1.94 26.41
C LEU A 310 2.83 -1.47 27.44
N GLU A 311 1.61 -1.21 26.98
CA GLU A 311 0.49 -0.86 27.84
C GLU A 311 -0.15 -2.12 28.43
N GLN A 312 -0.38 -3.13 27.58
CA GLN A 312 -1.06 -4.35 27.99
C GLN A 312 -0.67 -5.53 27.09
N TRP A 313 -0.49 -6.70 27.70
CA TRP A 313 -0.50 -7.97 27.00
C TRP A 313 -1.53 -8.90 27.66
N PHE A 314 -2.39 -9.52 26.86
CA PHE A 314 -3.40 -10.47 27.35
C PHE A 314 -3.69 -11.56 26.33
N ALA A 315 -4.01 -12.75 26.83
CA ALA A 315 -4.52 -13.84 26.03
C ALA A 315 -6.01 -13.61 25.73
N LEU A 316 -6.43 -13.98 24.52
CA LEU A 316 -7.84 -14.04 24.13
C LEU A 316 -8.37 -15.40 24.55
N ASP A 317 -9.48 -15.40 25.31
CA ASP A 317 -10.21 -16.59 25.70
C ASP A 317 -11.22 -17.01 24.62
#